data_AF-I3XVJ0-F1
#
_entry.id   AF-I3XVJ0-F1
#
_cell.length_a   1.000
_cell.length_b   1.000
_cell.length_c   1.000
_cell.angle_alpha   90.00
_cell.angle_beta   90.00
_cell.angle_gamma   90.00
#
_symmetry.space_group_name_H-M   'P 1'
#
loop_
_entity.id
_entity.type
_entity.pdbx_description
1 polymer ?
#
loop_
_entity_poly.entity_id
_entity_poly.type
_entity_poly.pdbx_seq_one_letter_code
_entity_poly.pdbx_strand_id
1 'polypeptide(L)'
;MRELELKNILKVDNREFLVSTISMHVRHSFFEGDSKKIVYETMVFEIINDEVQFHRSIFNERYNMADEAIAEHGAIIKNPKFFLSASLNL
;
A
#
# COMPACT_ATOMS: atom_id res chain seq x y z
N MET A 1 -4.38 20.71 1.34
CA MET A 1 -3.42 19.67 0.92
C MET A 1 -4.23 18.62 0.18
N ARG A 2 -3.84 18.23 -1.04
CA ARG A 2 -4.59 17.24 -1.84
C ARG A 2 -4.38 15.86 -1.19
N GLU A 3 -5.43 15.05 -1.10
CA GLU A 3 -5.29 13.67 -0.62
C GLU A 3 -4.36 12.91 -1.59
N LEU A 4 -3.38 12.18 -1.04
CA LEU A 4 -2.50 11.33 -1.83
C LEU A 4 -3.26 10.04 -2.13
N GLU A 5 -3.39 9.71 -3.40
CA GLU A 5 -3.96 8.45 -3.86
C GLU A 5 -3.18 7.99 -5.09
N LEU A 6 -2.45 6.88 -4.95
CA LEU A 6 -1.72 6.21 -6.03
C LEU A 6 -2.25 4.80 -6.20
N LYS A 7 -2.35 4.35 -7.44
CA LYS A 7 -2.87 3.03 -7.79
C LYS A 7 -2.21 2.49 -9.04
N ASN A 8 -1.60 1.32 -8.92
CA ASN A 8 -0.97 0.62 -10.02
C ASN A 8 -1.34 -0.87 -9.99
N ILE A 9 -1.65 -1.44 -11.16
CA ILE A 9 -1.78 -2.88 -11.33
C ILE A 9 -0.45 -3.40 -11.86
N LEU A 10 0.12 -4.39 -11.18
CA LEU A 10 1.34 -5.07 -11.59
C LEU A 10 1.01 -6.50 -12.02
N LYS A 11 1.66 -6.97 -13.09
CA LYS A 11 1.62 -8.36 -13.51
C LYS A 11 3.00 -8.97 -13.32
N VAL A 12 3.11 -10.00 -12.49
CA VAL A 12 4.38 -10.66 -12.16
C VAL A 12 4.16 -12.17 -12.16
N ASP A 13 4.91 -12.90 -12.99
CA ASP A 13 4.87 -14.36 -13.06
C ASP A 13 3.43 -14.94 -13.12
N ASN A 14 2.61 -14.43 -14.04
CA ASN A 14 1.17 -14.75 -14.24
C ASN A 14 0.21 -14.40 -13.08
N ARG A 15 0.67 -13.69 -12.06
CA ARG A 15 -0.16 -13.16 -10.98
C ARG A 15 -0.38 -11.67 -11.17
N GLU A 16 -1.53 -11.17 -10.74
CA GLU A 16 -1.87 -9.75 -10.78
C GLU A 16 -1.92 -9.18 -9.37
N PHE A 17 -1.42 -7.95 -9.21
CA PHE A 17 -1.33 -7.29 -7.91
C PHE A 17 -1.80 -5.85 -8.00
N LEU A 18 -2.55 -5.43 -7.00
CA LEU A 18 -2.88 -4.03 -6.76
C LEU A 18 -1.84 -3.43 -5.80
N VAL A 19 -1.09 -2.43 -6.26
CA VAL A 19 -0.29 -1.56 -5.41
C VAL A 19 -1.07 -0.27 -5.21
N SER A 20 -1.31 0.10 -3.95
CA SER A 20 -2.07 1.29 -3.59
C SER A 20 -1.35 2.08 -2.51
N THR A 21 -1.33 3.40 -2.65
CA THR A 21 -0.91 4.31 -1.57
C THR A 21 -1.98 5.34 -1.33
N ILE A 22 -2.42 5.49 -0.07
CA ILE A 22 -3.46 6.45 0.32
C ILE A 22 -2.99 7.32 1.49
N SER A 23 -3.44 8.57 1.55
CA SER A 23 -3.38 9.38 2.76
C SER A 23 -4.61 9.15 3.62
N MET A 24 -4.45 9.01 4.93
CA MET A 24 -5.54 8.84 5.87
C MET A 24 -5.33 9.64 7.16
N HIS A 25 -6.43 10.04 7.78
CA HIS A 25 -6.39 10.65 9.11
C HIS A 25 -6.33 9.55 10.17
N VAL A 26 -5.38 9.66 11.09
CA VAL A 26 -5.30 8.77 12.24
C VAL A 26 -6.47 9.08 13.17
N ARG A 27 -7.38 8.13 13.34
CA ARG A 27 -8.49 8.25 14.31
C ARG A 27 -8.20 7.35 15.50
N HIS A 28 -7.40 7.81 16.45
CA HIS A 28 -7.36 7.19 17.78
C HIS A 28 -8.39 7.88 18.68
N SER A 29 -9.25 7.09 19.32
CA SER A 29 -10.29 7.55 20.23
C SER A 29 -9.77 8.08 21.58
N PHE A 30 -8.46 8.09 21.80
CA PHE A 30 -7.86 8.34 23.12
C PHE A 30 -7.25 9.74 23.30
N PHE A 31 -6.99 10.50 22.23
CA PHE A 31 -6.32 11.80 22.34
C PHE A 31 -7.02 12.88 21.51
N GLU A 32 -7.41 13.99 22.15
CA GLU A 32 -7.84 15.19 21.44
C GLU A 32 -6.67 15.74 20.60
N GLY A 33 -6.86 15.82 19.28
CA GLY A 33 -5.87 16.35 18.33
C GLY A 33 -5.29 15.35 17.34
N ASP A 34 -5.40 14.04 17.61
CA ASP A 34 -4.90 12.98 16.71
C ASP A 34 -5.63 12.95 15.36
N SER A 35 -6.90 13.40 15.34
CA SER A 35 -7.73 13.47 14.12
C SER A 35 -7.19 14.39 13.03
N LYS A 36 -6.15 15.20 13.32
CA LYS A 36 -5.47 16.06 12.34
C LYS A 36 -4.18 15.43 11.80
N LYS A 37 -3.71 14.33 12.40
CA LYS A 37 -2.49 13.67 11.95
C LYS A 37 -2.80 12.86 10.69
N ILE A 38 -2.15 13.23 9.60
CA ILE A 38 -2.20 12.49 8.34
C ILE A 38 -1.06 11.48 8.35
N VAL A 39 -1.37 10.24 8.04
CA VAL A 39 -0.39 9.19 7.70
C VAL A 39 -0.66 8.71 6.29
N TYR A 40 0.34 8.07 5.71
CA TYR A 40 0.26 7.51 4.37
C TYR A 40 0.46 6.00 4.47
N GLU A 41 -0.38 5.23 3.83
CA GLU A 41 -0.34 3.77 3.88
C GLU A 41 -0.11 3.24 2.48
N THR A 42 0.94 2.44 2.30
CA THR A 42 1.23 1.73 1.04
C THR A 42 0.91 0.26 1.23
N MET A 43 0.05 -0.28 0.37
CA MET A 43 -0.44 -1.65 0.44
C MET A 43 -0.28 -2.37 -0.89
N VAL A 44 -0.05 -3.68 -0.82
CA VAL A 44 -0.06 -4.57 -1.97
C VAL A 44 -1.03 -5.71 -1.73
N PHE A 45 -1.95 -5.92 -2.67
CA PHE A 45 -2.92 -7.01 -2.64
C PHE A 45 -2.79 -7.85 -3.90
N GLU A 46 -3.06 -9.14 -3.79
CA GLU A 46 -3.24 -9.98 -4.96
C GLU A 46 -4.63 -9.75 -5.59
N ILE A 47 -4.70 -9.90 -6.90
CA ILE A 47 -5.94 -9.93 -7.69
C ILE A 47 -6.12 -11.35 -8.21
N ILE A 48 -7.23 -11.98 -7.86
CA ILE A 48 -7.57 -13.35 -8.27
C ILE A 48 -8.97 -13.31 -8.89
N ASN A 49 -9.13 -13.85 -10.11
CA ASN A 49 -10.40 -13.81 -10.84
C ASN A 49 -11.01 -12.41 -10.92
N ASP A 50 -10.19 -11.41 -11.25
CA ASP A 50 -10.55 -9.97 -11.29
C ASP A 50 -11.01 -9.35 -9.96
N GLU A 51 -10.86 -10.07 -8.84
CA GLU A 51 -11.20 -9.59 -7.50
C GLU A 51 -9.96 -9.32 -6.65
N VAL A 52 -9.91 -8.12 -6.06
CA VAL A 52 -8.85 -7.71 -5.13
C VAL A 52 -9.05 -8.38 -3.78
N GLN A 53 -8.02 -9.09 -3.31
CA GLN A 53 -8.05 -9.83 -2.05
C GLN A 53 -7.70 -8.93 -0.84
N PHE A 54 -8.57 -7.95 -0.54
CA PHE A 54 -8.32 -6.92 0.49
C PHE A 54 -8.06 -7.46 1.91
N HIS A 55 -8.54 -8.67 2.22
CA HIS A 55 -8.33 -9.29 3.54
C HIS A 55 -6.93 -9.89 3.71
N ARG A 56 -6.10 -9.91 2.67
CA ARG A 56 -4.76 -10.53 2.67
C ARG A 56 -3.77 -9.62 1.95
N SER A 57 -3.41 -8.50 2.58
CA SER A 57 -2.31 -7.67 2.10
C SER A 57 -0.99 -8.45 2.16
N ILE A 58 -0.25 -8.46 1.06
CA ILE A 58 1.11 -9.01 0.97
C ILE A 58 2.12 -8.06 1.58
N PHE A 59 1.84 -6.76 1.45
CA PHE A 59 2.64 -5.67 2.01
C PHE A 59 1.68 -4.63 2.57
N ASN A 60 1.98 -4.10 3.74
CA ASN A 60 1.28 -2.97 4.35
C ASN A 60 2.28 -2.24 5.23
N GLU A 61 2.62 -1.00 4.86
CA GLU A 61 3.48 -0.13 5.64
C GLU A 61 2.89 1.27 5.76
N ARG A 62 3.19 1.94 6.87
CA ARG A 62 2.71 3.28 7.19
C ARG A 62 3.86 4.27 7.33
N TYR A 63 3.65 5.46 6.77
CA TYR A 63 4.61 6.54 6.70
C TYR A 63 4.03 7.82 7.29
N ASN A 64 4.90 8.62 7.90
CA ASN A 64 4.52 9.96 8.38
C ASN A 64 4.75 11.05 7.31
N MET A 65 5.47 10.73 6.23
CA MET A 65 5.77 11.66 5.13
C MET A 65 5.27 11.10 3.79
N ALA A 66 4.66 11.98 2.97
CA ALA A 66 4.13 11.60 1.66
C ALA A 66 5.25 11.10 0.73
N ASP A 67 6.39 11.78 0.73
CA ASP A 67 7.52 11.47 -0.16
C ASP A 67 8.09 10.07 0.10
N GLU A 68 8.11 9.62 1.36
CA GLU A 68 8.51 8.24 1.71
C GLU A 68 7.52 7.22 1.14
N ALA A 69 6.22 7.46 1.31
CA ALA A 69 5.19 6.57 0.79
C ALA A 69 5.21 6.50 -0.75
N ILE A 70 5.43 7.64 -1.42
CA ILE A 70 5.59 7.71 -2.89
C ILE A 70 6.86 6.98 -3.33
N ALA A 71 7.97 7.14 -2.61
CA ALA A 71 9.22 6.46 -2.91
C ALA A 71 9.07 4.94 -2.77
N GLU A 72 8.43 4.45 -1.72
CA GLU A 72 8.16 3.02 -1.53
C GLU A 72 7.25 2.48 -2.64
N HIS A 73 6.14 3.18 -2.93
CA HIS A 73 5.24 2.81 -4.01
C HIS A 73 6.00 2.65 -5.33
N GLY A 74 6.87 3.60 -5.66
CA GLY A 74 7.74 3.53 -6.82
C GLY A 74 8.76 2.39 -6.76
N ALA A 75 9.31 2.09 -5.60
CA ALA A 75 10.24 0.97 -5.40
C ALA A 75 9.56 -0.39 -5.65
N ILE A 76 8.34 -0.57 -5.15
CA ILE A 76 7.52 -1.77 -5.38
C ILE A 76 7.25 -1.96 -6.88
N ILE A 77 6.87 -0.90 -7.60
CA ILE A 77 6.67 -0.96 -9.05
C ILE A 77 7.97 -1.33 -9.78
N LYS A 78 9.10 -0.76 -9.37
CA LYS A 78 10.40 -0.96 -10.04
C LYS A 78 10.99 -2.35 -9.79
N ASN A 79 10.79 -2.91 -8.60
CA ASN A 79 11.35 -4.21 -8.23
C ASN A 79 10.36 -5.08 -7.46
N PRO A 80 9.25 -5.50 -8.08
CA PRO A 80 8.15 -6.13 -7.37
C PRO A 80 8.52 -7.49 -6.77
N LYS A 81 9.43 -8.24 -7.38
CA LYS A 81 9.85 -9.57 -6.88
C LYS A 81 10.50 -9.50 -5.49
N PHE A 82 11.19 -8.41 -5.18
CA PHE A 82 11.78 -8.21 -3.85
C PHE A 82 10.71 -8.18 -2.76
N PHE A 83 9.64 -7.41 -2.99
CA PHE A 83 8.53 -7.23 -2.05
C PHE A 83 7.57 -8.41 -2.00
N LEU A 84 7.41 -9.12 -3.12
CA LEU A 84 6.49 -10.26 -3.23
C LEU A 84 7.14 -11.59 -2.78
N SER A 85 8.45 -11.64 -2.54
CA SER A 85 9.20 -12.87 -2.25
C SER A 85 8.72 -13.64 -1.02
N ALA A 86 8.21 -12.96 0.02
CA ALA A 86 7.64 -13.63 1.20
C ALA A 86 6.31 -14.34 0.91
N SER A 87 5.59 -13.93 -0.15
CA SER A 87 4.30 -14.50 -0.56
C SER A 87 4.39 -15.56 -1.68
N LEU A 88 5.60 -15.84 -2.16
CA LEU A 88 5.89 -16.79 -3.25
C LEU A 88 6.46 -18.14 -2.76
N ASN A 89 6.65 -18.31 -1.44
CA ASN A 89 7.16 -19.54 -0.82
C ASN A 89 6.06 -20.43 -0.18
N LEU A 90 4.82 -20.31 -0.63
CA LEU A 90 3.69 -21.17 -0.28
C LEU A 90 3.10 -21.78 -1.55
#